data_AF-A0A1E3NS65-F1
#
_entry.id   AF-A0A1E3NS65-F1
#
_cell.length_a   1.000
_cell.length_b   1.000
_cell.length_c   1.000
_cell.angle_alpha   90.00
_cell.angle_beta   90.00
_cell.angle_gamma   90.00
#
_symmetry.space_group_name_H-M   'P 1'
#
loop_
_entity.id
_entity.type
_entity.pdbx_description
1 polymer ?
#
loop_
_entity_poly.entity_id
_entity_poly.type
_entity_poly.pdbx_seq_one_letter_code
_entity_poly.pdbx_strand_id
1 'polypeptide(L)'
;LCSGSSGNVQVEHVYRGTVSGVLFRDDDHREIVVALKGTTSDEEWLMDFKIYPMPYHFLSKRKKGWRKYFSFDSDCRGCTVHKGFYDGSKEIYDNMFAQIAELAHAYPDYTLVVTGHSLGGAIAPIIANELLFLPADRTITVISFGSPKIGNKLFAKWVDEAWNTRYHYDNLHSGLHKSAYIRVSHKDDVVPLLPVKQLGFYHCGIDLY
;
A
#
# COMPACT_ATOMS: atom_id res chain seq x y z
N LEU A 1 16.90 5.69 6.41
CA LEU A 1 15.59 6.00 7.03
C LEU A 1 15.85 6.97 8.17
N CYS A 2 15.20 8.14 8.14
CA CYS A 2 15.28 9.15 9.17
C CYS A 2 14.73 8.59 10.50
N SER A 3 15.40 8.91 11.61
CA SER A 3 15.00 8.48 12.96
C SER A 3 14.82 9.66 13.92
N GLY A 4 14.90 10.89 13.42
CA GLY A 4 14.73 12.10 14.20
C GLY A 4 13.37 12.71 13.94
N SER A 5 12.66 13.10 15.00
CA SER A 5 11.53 14.02 14.91
C SER A 5 12.05 15.44 14.65
N SER A 6 11.30 16.24 13.89
CA SER A 6 11.62 17.64 13.64
C SER A 6 10.33 18.46 13.63
N GLY A 7 10.28 19.48 14.48
CA GLY A 7 9.09 20.32 14.64
C GLY A 7 7.85 19.47 14.94
N ASN A 8 6.85 19.58 14.07
CA ASN A 8 5.54 18.93 14.19
C ASN A 8 5.48 17.55 13.53
N VAL A 9 6.60 17.06 12.96
CA VAL A 9 6.72 15.71 12.43
C VAL A 9 7.40 14.81 13.47
N GLN A 10 6.68 13.79 13.92
CA GLN A 10 7.13 12.82 14.92
C GLN A 10 7.38 11.46 14.27
N VAL A 11 8.58 10.90 14.46
CA VAL A 11 8.86 9.52 14.05
C VAL A 11 8.40 8.59 15.16
N GLU A 12 7.30 7.87 14.91
CA GLU A 12 6.64 7.02 15.90
C GLU A 12 7.24 5.61 15.91
N HIS A 13 7.61 5.10 14.73
CA HIS A 13 8.24 3.79 14.63
C HIS A 13 9.14 3.68 13.40
N VAL A 14 10.28 2.99 13.56
CA VAL A 14 11.18 2.65 12.45
C VAL A 14 11.37 1.14 12.45
N TYR A 15 10.91 0.48 11.39
CA TYR A 15 11.15 -0.93 11.17
C TYR A 15 12.29 -1.14 10.17
N ARG A 16 13.24 -2.00 10.55
CA ARG A 16 14.39 -2.38 9.72
C ARG A 16 14.40 -3.90 9.58
N GLY A 17 13.97 -4.36 8.42
CA GLY A 17 13.99 -5.78 8.04
C GLY A 17 14.35 -5.91 6.56
N THR A 18 13.93 -7.02 5.95
CA THR A 18 14.08 -7.23 4.49
C THR A 18 13.36 -6.14 3.73
N VAL A 19 12.17 -5.79 4.22
CA VAL A 19 11.48 -4.54 3.87
C VAL A 19 11.58 -3.62 5.07
N SER A 20 12.01 -2.38 4.84
CA SER A 20 12.10 -1.37 5.90
C SER A 20 11.03 -0.32 5.72
N GLY A 21 10.56 0.25 6.83
CA GLY A 21 9.51 1.26 6.82
C GLY A 21 9.63 2.21 7.99
N VAL A 22 9.01 3.38 7.85
CA VAL A 22 8.89 4.38 8.91
C VAL A 22 7.42 4.75 9.05
N LEU A 23 6.96 4.79 10.28
CA LEU A 23 5.68 5.37 10.67
C LEU A 23 5.99 6.73 11.30
N PHE A 24 5.42 7.78 10.73
CA PHE A 24 5.51 9.12 11.30
C PHE A 24 4.15 9.79 11.35
N ARG A 25 4.02 10.73 12.27
CA ARG A 25 2.84 11.57 12.48
C ARG A 25 3.21 13.01 12.14
N ASP A 26 2.40 13.67 11.34
CA ASP A 26 2.51 15.09 11.01
C ASP A 26 1.31 15.84 11.60
N ASP A 27 1.55 16.59 12.67
CA ASP A 27 0.49 17.31 13.38
C ASP A 27 0.02 18.58 12.64
N ASP A 28 0.85 19.16 11.75
CA ASP A 28 0.48 20.35 10.97
C ASP A 28 -0.53 20.01 9.87
N HIS A 29 -0.30 18.88 9.20
CA HIS A 29 -1.18 18.40 8.13
C HIS A 29 -2.26 17.44 8.63
N ARG A 30 -2.20 17.06 9.92
CA ARG A 30 -3.09 16.06 10.56
C ARG A 30 -3.04 14.73 9.81
N GLU A 31 -1.84 14.20 9.61
CA GLU A 31 -1.61 12.98 8.84
C GLU A 31 -0.78 11.96 9.63
N ILE A 32 -1.08 10.69 9.43
CA ILE A 32 -0.23 9.57 9.84
C ILE A 32 0.29 8.93 8.57
N VAL A 33 1.61 8.85 8.43
CA VAL A 33 2.27 8.40 7.21
C VAL A 33 3.08 7.13 7.45
N VAL A 34 2.81 6.13 6.63
CA VAL A 34 3.60 4.91 6.51
C VAL A 34 4.44 5.01 5.25
N ALA A 35 5.73 5.29 5.40
CA ALA A 35 6.68 5.33 4.30
C ALA A 35 7.49 4.04 4.23
N LEU A 36 7.36 3.31 3.11
CA LEU A 36 8.03 2.05 2.88
C LEU A 36 9.23 2.25 1.95
N LYS A 37 10.39 1.77 2.39
CA LYS A 37 11.63 1.85 1.64
C LYS A 37 11.64 0.79 0.53
N GLY A 38 12.06 1.18 -0.66
CA GLY A 38 12.50 0.25 -1.71
C GLY A 38 13.82 -0.46 -1.34
N THR A 39 14.26 -1.36 -2.20
CA THR A 39 15.52 -2.08 -2.03
C THR A 39 16.70 -1.15 -2.37
N THR A 40 17.92 -1.47 -1.93
CA THR A 40 19.11 -0.67 -2.26
C THR A 40 19.71 -0.99 -3.64
N SER A 41 19.32 -2.11 -4.25
CA SER A 41 19.72 -2.56 -5.58
C SER A 41 18.48 -2.94 -6.40
N ASP A 42 17.70 -1.93 -6.79
CA ASP A 42 16.42 -2.08 -7.49
C ASP A 42 16.51 -2.98 -8.75
N GLU A 43 17.70 -3.10 -9.37
CA GLU A 43 17.98 -3.96 -10.53
C GLU A 43 18.18 -5.44 -10.16
N GLU A 44 18.92 -5.75 -9.09
CA GLU A 44 19.10 -7.13 -8.59
C GLU A 44 17.78 -7.68 -8.08
N TRP A 45 17.04 -6.84 -7.36
CA TRP A 45 15.73 -7.15 -6.79
C TRP A 45 14.74 -7.65 -7.84
N LEU A 46 14.71 -7.02 -9.01
CA LEU A 46 13.71 -7.28 -10.04
C LEU A 46 13.92 -8.62 -10.75
N MET A 47 15.17 -9.12 -10.73
CA MET A 47 15.52 -10.46 -11.21
C MET A 47 15.45 -11.54 -10.12
N ASP A 48 15.77 -11.19 -8.87
CA ASP A 48 15.78 -12.12 -7.73
C ASP A 48 14.40 -12.39 -7.13
N PHE A 49 13.43 -11.50 -7.35
CA PHE A 49 12.08 -11.68 -6.85
C PHE A 49 11.40 -12.80 -7.61
N LYS A 50 11.13 -13.87 -6.86
CA LYS A 50 10.27 -14.99 -7.23
C LYS A 50 8.95 -14.48 -7.85
N ILE A 51 8.91 -14.31 -9.18
CA ILE A 51 7.74 -13.95 -9.99
C ILE A 51 6.77 -15.14 -10.03
N TYR A 52 6.45 -15.66 -8.86
CA TYR A 52 5.46 -16.69 -8.63
C TYR A 52 4.21 -15.98 -8.13
N PRO A 53 3.13 -16.01 -8.91
CA PRO A 53 1.82 -15.63 -8.41
C PRO A 53 1.46 -16.52 -7.23
N MET A 54 0.95 -15.94 -6.15
CA MET A 54 0.39 -16.67 -5.03
C MET A 54 -1.02 -16.15 -4.72
N PRO A 55 -1.92 -17.00 -4.17
CA PRO A 55 -3.25 -16.55 -3.77
C PRO A 55 -3.18 -15.36 -2.81
N TYR A 56 -3.97 -14.32 -3.10
CA TYR A 56 -4.09 -13.16 -2.22
C TYR A 56 -5.15 -13.41 -1.15
N HIS A 57 -4.74 -13.25 0.10
CA HIS A 57 -5.62 -13.24 1.26
C HIS A 57 -5.23 -12.07 2.14
N PHE A 58 -6.20 -11.42 2.77
CA PHE A 58 -5.87 -10.42 3.77
C PHE A 58 -5.07 -11.02 4.92
N LEU A 59 -3.97 -10.36 5.28
CA LEU A 59 -3.07 -10.76 6.36
C LEU A 59 -3.81 -10.76 7.70
N SER A 60 -4.74 -9.84 7.86
CA SER A 60 -5.60 -9.71 9.02
C SER A 60 -6.58 -10.87 9.22
N LYS A 61 -6.96 -11.64 8.18
CA LYS A 61 -7.71 -12.90 8.33
C LYS A 61 -7.00 -13.94 9.19
N ARG A 62 -5.67 -13.84 9.34
CA ARG A 62 -4.90 -14.74 10.19
C ARG A 62 -5.14 -14.50 11.69
N LYS A 63 -5.71 -13.34 12.08
CA LYS A 63 -6.02 -13.00 13.48
C LYS A 63 -7.48 -13.31 13.80
N LYS A 64 -7.73 -13.95 14.95
CA LYS A 64 -9.09 -14.25 15.44
C LYS A 64 -9.87 -12.95 15.66
N GLY A 65 -11.13 -12.90 15.22
CA GLY A 65 -12.04 -11.78 15.50
C GLY A 65 -12.08 -10.65 14.45
N TRP A 66 -11.35 -10.77 13.33
CA TRP A 66 -11.30 -9.75 12.27
C TRP A 66 -12.62 -9.49 11.54
N ARG A 67 -13.50 -10.51 11.45
CA ARG A 67 -14.80 -10.44 10.74
C ARG A 67 -15.78 -9.39 11.28
N LYS A 68 -15.54 -8.82 12.48
CA LYS A 68 -16.45 -7.85 13.11
C LYS A 68 -16.41 -6.45 12.49
N TYR A 69 -15.44 -6.18 11.60
CA TYR A 69 -15.25 -4.89 10.93
C TYR A 69 -15.72 -4.88 9.46
N PHE A 70 -16.39 -5.95 8.99
CA PHE A 70 -16.77 -6.12 7.59
C PHE A 70 -18.26 -5.97 7.37
N SER A 71 -18.64 -5.01 6.53
CA SER A 71 -19.97 -4.92 5.91
C SER A 71 -20.00 -5.47 4.48
N PHE A 72 -18.83 -5.80 3.90
CA PHE A 72 -18.69 -6.29 2.52
C PHE A 72 -17.99 -7.66 2.51
N ASP A 73 -18.55 -8.63 1.78
CA ASP A 73 -17.93 -9.96 1.56
C ASP A 73 -16.72 -9.78 0.62
N SER A 74 -15.63 -9.26 1.20
CA SER A 74 -14.48 -8.67 0.51
C SER A 74 -13.48 -9.70 -0.02
N ASP A 75 -13.92 -10.90 -0.38
CA ASP A 75 -13.01 -11.92 -0.87
C ASP A 75 -12.66 -11.64 -2.33
N CYS A 76 -11.38 -11.29 -2.55
CA CYS A 76 -10.76 -11.20 -3.86
C CYS A 76 -10.61 -12.61 -4.46
N ARG A 77 -11.72 -13.22 -4.89
CA ARG A 77 -11.75 -14.59 -5.41
C ARG A 77 -10.92 -14.71 -6.68
N GLY A 78 -10.02 -15.69 -6.70
CA GLY A 78 -9.09 -15.92 -7.82
C GLY A 78 -7.99 -14.87 -7.93
N CYS A 79 -7.88 -13.94 -6.98
CA CYS A 79 -6.82 -12.96 -6.98
C CYS A 79 -5.50 -13.59 -6.60
N THR A 80 -4.47 -13.24 -7.37
CA THR A 80 -3.09 -13.62 -7.08
C THR A 80 -2.22 -12.39 -7.07
N VAL A 81 -1.23 -12.37 -6.19
CA VAL A 81 -0.21 -11.32 -6.09
C VAL A 81 1.17 -11.92 -6.21
N HIS A 82 2.15 -11.09 -6.54
CA HIS A 82 3.55 -11.50 -6.55
C HIS A 82 3.98 -11.95 -5.15
N LYS A 83 4.51 -13.18 -5.03
CA LYS A 83 4.87 -13.77 -3.74
C LYS A 83 5.79 -12.88 -2.89
N GLY A 84 6.84 -12.33 -3.50
CA GLY A 84 7.78 -11.47 -2.78
C GLY A 84 7.16 -10.19 -2.20
N PHE A 85 6.24 -9.52 -2.92
CA PHE A 85 5.52 -8.36 -2.37
C PHE A 85 4.62 -8.77 -1.21
N TYR A 86 3.95 -9.91 -1.34
CA TYR A 86 3.09 -10.43 -0.27
C TYR A 86 3.90 -10.80 0.97
N ASP A 87 5.03 -11.50 0.82
CA ASP A 87 5.93 -11.83 1.94
C ASP A 87 6.48 -10.55 2.61
N GLY A 88 6.89 -9.56 1.82
CA GLY A 88 7.35 -8.26 2.33
C GLY A 88 6.24 -7.48 3.05
N SER A 89 5.01 -7.53 2.54
CA SER A 89 3.85 -6.93 3.21
C SER A 89 3.53 -7.63 4.54
N LYS A 90 3.73 -8.95 4.62
CA LYS A 90 3.57 -9.70 5.87
C LYS A 90 4.57 -9.24 6.93
N GLU A 91 5.83 -9.01 6.55
CA GLU A 91 6.86 -8.51 7.46
C GLU A 91 6.49 -7.13 8.02
N ILE A 92 6.06 -6.20 7.17
CA ILE A 92 5.58 -4.88 7.63
C ILE A 92 4.32 -5.02 8.48
N TYR A 93 3.35 -5.83 8.07
CA TYR A 93 2.11 -6.02 8.81
C TYR A 93 2.35 -6.60 10.22
N ASP A 94 3.16 -7.65 10.33
CA ASP A 94 3.42 -8.33 11.60
C ASP A 94 4.19 -7.41 12.59
N ASN A 95 4.95 -6.43 12.09
CA ASN A 95 5.79 -5.55 12.92
C ASN A 95 5.29 -4.11 13.12
N MET A 96 4.50 -3.55 12.19
CA MET A 96 4.07 -2.14 12.23
C MET A 96 2.55 -1.94 12.31
N PHE A 97 1.74 -2.94 11.93
CA PHE A 97 0.29 -2.74 11.82
C PHE A 97 -0.38 -2.40 13.15
N ALA A 98 0.13 -2.95 14.26
CA ALA A 98 -0.40 -2.64 15.60
C ALA A 98 -0.22 -1.15 15.93
N GLN A 99 0.97 -0.61 15.66
CA GLN A 99 1.30 0.80 15.92
C GLN A 99 0.53 1.73 15.00
N ILE A 100 0.35 1.36 13.72
CA ILE A 100 -0.50 2.12 12.79
C ILE A 100 -1.94 2.18 13.32
N ALA A 101 -2.47 1.04 13.77
CA ALA A 101 -3.82 0.98 14.33
C ALA A 101 -3.95 1.79 15.62
N GLU A 102 -2.98 1.71 16.54
CA GLU A 102 -2.96 2.48 17.79
C GLU A 102 -2.95 3.99 17.53
N LEU A 103 -2.07 4.47 16.64
CA LEU A 103 -2.05 5.88 16.25
C LEU A 103 -3.36 6.29 15.57
N ALA A 104 -3.90 5.45 14.68
CA ALA A 104 -5.18 5.74 14.07
C ALA A 104 -6.28 5.92 15.13
N HIS A 105 -6.34 5.07 16.16
CA HIS A 105 -7.32 5.23 17.24
C HIS A 105 -7.08 6.48 18.09
N ALA A 106 -5.81 6.81 18.37
CA ALA A 106 -5.46 8.00 19.15
C ALA A 106 -5.75 9.31 18.41
N TYR A 107 -5.66 9.30 17.08
CA TYR A 107 -5.87 10.46 16.21
C TYR A 107 -7.01 10.18 15.21
N PRO A 108 -8.28 10.21 15.66
CA PRO A 108 -9.45 9.86 14.85
C PRO A 108 -9.62 10.74 13.61
N ASP A 109 -9.25 12.01 13.72
CA ASP A 109 -9.43 13.01 12.65
C ASP A 109 -8.23 13.10 11.69
N TYR A 110 -7.19 12.27 11.87
CA TYR A 110 -6.00 12.31 11.04
C TYR A 110 -6.18 11.39 9.82
N THR A 111 -5.76 11.85 8.65
CA THR A 111 -5.72 11.02 7.45
C THR A 111 -4.59 9.98 7.57
N LEU A 112 -4.69 8.88 6.83
CA LEU A 112 -3.61 7.91 6.69
C LEU A 112 -3.02 7.99 5.30
N VAL A 113 -1.71 8.15 5.22
CA VAL A 113 -0.97 8.09 3.95
C VAL A 113 -0.08 6.88 3.96
N VAL A 114 -0.12 6.06 2.91
CA VAL A 114 0.79 4.94 2.72
C VAL A 114 1.56 5.15 1.43
N THR A 115 2.88 5.22 1.52
CA THR A 115 3.72 5.58 0.38
C THR A 115 4.97 4.72 0.30
N GLY A 116 5.56 4.67 -0.90
CA GLY A 116 6.82 4.00 -1.14
C GLY A 116 7.26 4.10 -2.59
N HIS A 117 8.56 3.87 -2.81
CA HIS A 117 9.19 3.82 -4.13
C HIS A 117 9.60 2.39 -4.48
N SER A 118 9.58 2.01 -5.77
CA SER A 118 10.03 0.70 -6.27
C SER A 118 9.30 -0.43 -5.52
N LEU A 119 10.03 -1.37 -4.88
CA LEU A 119 9.49 -2.41 -4.00
C LEU A 119 8.52 -1.85 -2.95
N GLY A 120 8.87 -0.73 -2.30
CA GLY A 120 8.02 -0.09 -1.30
C GLY A 120 6.69 0.38 -1.91
N GLY A 121 6.71 0.81 -3.17
CA GLY A 121 5.52 1.20 -3.93
C GLY A 121 4.61 0.02 -4.27
N ALA A 122 5.14 -1.20 -4.38
CA ALA A 122 4.35 -2.41 -4.58
C ALA A 122 3.71 -2.92 -3.29
N ILE A 123 4.40 -2.74 -2.15
CA ILE A 123 3.95 -3.20 -0.83
C ILE A 123 2.93 -2.23 -0.23
N ALA A 124 3.10 -0.92 -0.44
CA ALA A 124 2.23 0.15 0.05
C ALA A 124 0.73 -0.14 -0.13
N PRO A 125 0.22 -0.43 -1.35
CA PRO A 125 -1.20 -0.73 -1.54
C PRO A 125 -1.65 -2.03 -0.87
N ILE A 126 -0.78 -3.04 -0.71
CA ILE A 126 -1.13 -4.27 0.03
C ILE A 126 -1.34 -3.96 1.51
N ILE A 127 -0.47 -3.14 2.11
CA ILE A 127 -0.63 -2.68 3.50
C ILE A 127 -1.87 -1.81 3.64
N ALA A 128 -2.10 -0.89 2.71
CA ALA A 128 -3.25 0.00 2.74
C ALA A 128 -4.58 -0.74 2.62
N ASN A 129 -4.63 -1.84 1.85
CA ASN A 129 -5.80 -2.71 1.78
C ASN A 129 -6.16 -3.31 3.15
N GLU A 130 -5.18 -3.58 4.02
CA GLU A 130 -5.42 -4.03 5.41
C GLU A 130 -5.98 -2.90 6.30
N LEU A 131 -5.72 -1.65 5.95
CA LEU A 131 -6.17 -0.47 6.70
C LEU A 131 -7.61 -0.08 6.36
N LEU A 132 -8.17 -0.55 5.24
CA LEU A 132 -9.59 -0.39 4.90
C LEU A 132 -10.54 -0.99 5.96
N PHE A 133 -10.00 -1.78 6.90
CA PHE A 133 -10.74 -2.41 8.01
C PHE A 133 -10.72 -1.62 9.31
N LEU A 134 -9.96 -0.53 9.35
CA LEU A 134 -10.09 0.46 10.40
C LEU A 134 -11.46 1.17 10.26
N PRO A 135 -11.98 1.83 11.32
CA PRO A 135 -13.32 2.41 11.32
C PRO A 135 -13.64 3.23 10.06
N ALA A 136 -14.87 3.09 9.55
CA ALA A 136 -15.27 3.35 8.17
C ALA A 136 -15.14 4.80 7.66
N ASP A 137 -14.91 5.77 8.54
CA ASP A 137 -14.91 7.20 8.17
C ASP A 137 -13.51 7.78 7.93
N ARG A 138 -12.46 6.94 7.94
CA ARG A 138 -11.09 7.40 7.71
C ARG A 138 -10.76 7.53 6.23
N THR A 139 -10.14 8.66 5.88
CA THR A 139 -9.52 8.86 4.57
C THR A 139 -8.13 8.24 4.55
N ILE A 140 -7.90 7.35 3.59
CA ILE A 140 -6.61 6.68 3.37
C ILE A 140 -6.12 7.00 1.97
N THR A 141 -4.91 7.52 1.82
CA THR A 141 -4.31 7.81 0.52
C THR A 141 -3.10 6.93 0.30
N VAL A 142 -3.06 6.24 -0.82
CA VAL A 142 -1.88 5.51 -1.27
C VAL A 142 -1.21 6.29 -2.39
N ILE A 143 0.07 6.59 -2.23
CA ILE A 143 0.88 7.22 -3.28
C ILE A 143 2.12 6.35 -3.48
N SER A 144 2.18 5.63 -4.59
CA SER A 144 3.36 4.83 -4.94
C SER A 144 4.14 5.46 -6.08
N PHE A 145 5.46 5.32 -6.04
CA PHE A 145 6.38 5.86 -7.05
C PHE A 145 7.15 4.73 -7.71
N GLY A 146 7.22 4.68 -9.04
CA GLY A 146 7.96 3.63 -9.75
C GLY A 146 7.50 2.22 -9.36
N SER A 147 6.21 2.05 -9.07
CA SER A 147 5.68 0.79 -8.53
C SER A 147 5.54 -0.26 -9.64
N PRO A 148 6.07 -1.48 -9.47
CA PRO A 148 5.83 -2.60 -10.38
C PRO A 148 4.39 -3.12 -10.27
N LYS A 149 3.97 -3.97 -11.22
CA LYS A 149 2.66 -4.61 -11.22
C LYS A 149 2.57 -5.65 -10.11
N ILE A 150 1.52 -5.57 -9.30
CA ILE A 150 1.45 -6.29 -8.02
C ILE A 150 0.79 -7.67 -8.17
N GLY A 151 -0.27 -7.77 -8.97
CA GLY A 151 -1.10 -8.96 -9.02
C GLY A 151 -1.80 -9.15 -10.34
N ASN A 152 -2.66 -10.16 -10.40
CA ASN A 152 -3.38 -10.50 -11.61
C ASN A 152 -4.51 -9.53 -11.93
N LYS A 153 -5.14 -9.72 -13.10
CA LYS A 153 -6.27 -8.89 -13.54
C LYS A 153 -7.42 -8.85 -12.53
N LEU A 154 -7.68 -9.95 -11.83
CA LEU A 154 -8.73 -10.02 -10.82
C LEU A 154 -8.37 -9.20 -9.58
N PHE A 155 -7.12 -9.29 -9.13
CA PHE A 155 -6.59 -8.45 -8.05
C PHE A 155 -6.66 -6.97 -8.42
N ALA A 156 -6.20 -6.60 -9.62
CA ALA A 156 -6.21 -5.23 -10.07
C ALA A 156 -7.62 -4.64 -10.10
N LYS A 157 -8.58 -5.38 -10.69
CA LYS A 157 -9.99 -4.99 -10.73
C LYS A 157 -10.58 -4.82 -9.33
N TRP A 158 -10.31 -5.77 -8.44
CA TRP A 158 -10.81 -5.72 -7.07
C TRP A 158 -10.26 -4.50 -6.30
N VAL A 159 -8.97 -4.18 -6.46
CA VAL A 159 -8.37 -2.96 -5.88
C VAL A 159 -9.04 -1.72 -6.48
N ASP A 160 -9.22 -1.66 -7.80
CA ASP A 160 -9.85 -0.49 -8.43
C ASP A 160 -11.27 -0.24 -7.93
N GLU A 161 -12.04 -1.30 -7.69
CA GLU A 161 -13.38 -1.27 -7.08
C GLU A 161 -13.32 -0.83 -5.61
N ALA A 162 -12.44 -1.43 -4.80
CA ALA A 162 -12.31 -1.11 -3.38
C ALA A 162 -11.89 0.35 -3.13
N TRP A 163 -11.11 0.92 -4.04
CA TRP A 163 -10.56 2.28 -3.94
C TRP A 163 -11.32 3.30 -4.79
N ASN A 164 -12.48 2.95 -5.37
CA ASN A 164 -13.26 3.82 -6.25
C ASN A 164 -12.41 4.53 -7.33
N THR A 165 -11.41 3.82 -7.87
CA THR A 165 -10.37 4.40 -8.73
C THR A 165 -10.97 5.10 -9.95
N ARG A 166 -12.03 4.52 -10.52
CA ARG A 166 -12.72 5.11 -11.68
C ARG A 166 -13.34 6.47 -11.37
N TYR A 167 -14.01 6.58 -10.22
CA TYR A 167 -14.62 7.84 -9.80
C TYR A 167 -13.56 8.92 -9.60
N HIS A 168 -12.45 8.61 -8.94
CA HIS A 168 -11.35 9.56 -8.77
C HIS A 168 -10.72 9.97 -10.10
N TYR A 169 -10.50 9.02 -11.00
CA TYR A 169 -9.97 9.30 -12.34
C TYR A 169 -10.86 10.28 -13.11
N ASP A 170 -12.18 10.05 -13.13
CA ASP A 170 -13.14 10.89 -13.85
C ASP A 170 -13.28 12.29 -13.20
N ASN A 171 -12.94 12.45 -11.91
CA ASN A 171 -13.08 13.68 -11.14
C ASN A 171 -11.76 14.31 -10.70
N LEU A 172 -10.64 13.96 -11.34
CA LEU A 172 -9.29 14.36 -10.90
C LEU A 172 -9.13 15.90 -10.74
N HIS A 173 -9.82 16.67 -11.58
CA HIS A 173 -9.85 18.13 -11.57
C HIS A 173 -10.49 18.75 -10.32
N SER A 174 -11.35 18.00 -9.63
CA SER A 174 -12.02 18.42 -8.39
C SER A 174 -11.23 18.01 -7.13
N GLY A 175 -10.07 17.39 -7.30
CA GLY A 175 -9.26 16.84 -6.22
C GLY A 175 -9.65 15.39 -5.87
N LEU A 176 -8.93 14.82 -4.90
CA LEU A 176 -9.22 13.47 -4.38
C LEU A 176 -10.27 13.58 -3.29
N HIS A 177 -11.33 12.78 -3.39
CA HIS A 177 -12.41 12.73 -2.40
C HIS A 177 -12.30 11.45 -1.59
N LYS A 178 -12.06 11.51 -0.27
CA LYS A 178 -11.89 10.29 0.56
C LYS A 178 -10.68 9.45 0.10
N SER A 179 -10.74 8.13 0.33
CA SER A 179 -9.62 7.23 0.10
C SER A 179 -9.30 7.02 -1.37
N ALA A 180 -8.04 7.17 -1.75
CA ALA A 180 -7.59 7.10 -3.14
C ALA A 180 -6.26 6.35 -3.28
N TYR A 181 -6.07 5.68 -4.41
CA TYR A 181 -4.80 5.05 -4.78
C TYR A 181 -4.24 5.66 -6.06
N ILE A 182 -3.11 6.35 -5.91
CA ILE A 182 -2.33 6.98 -6.97
C ILE A 182 -1.01 6.24 -7.14
N ARG A 183 -0.67 5.97 -8.41
CA ARG A 183 0.66 5.57 -8.85
C ARG A 183 1.26 6.71 -9.65
N VAL A 184 2.48 7.09 -9.30
CA VAL A 184 3.30 8.03 -10.05
C VAL A 184 4.33 7.21 -10.81
N SER A 185 4.32 7.36 -12.14
CA SER A 185 5.27 6.70 -13.03
C SER A 185 6.09 7.72 -13.81
N HIS A 186 7.26 7.31 -14.32
CA HIS A 186 8.13 8.16 -15.11
C HIS A 186 8.43 7.50 -16.46
N LYS A 187 8.62 8.32 -17.51
CA LYS A 187 8.78 7.85 -18.88
C LYS A 187 9.90 6.84 -19.09
N ASP A 188 11.03 7.08 -18.44
CA ASP A 188 12.24 6.26 -18.60
C ASP A 188 12.39 5.20 -17.50
N ASP A 189 11.38 5.04 -16.64
CA ASP A 189 11.38 4.04 -15.57
C ASP A 189 10.80 2.70 -16.09
N VAL A 190 11.64 1.67 -16.06
CA VAL A 190 11.26 0.31 -16.48
C VAL A 190 10.52 -0.48 -15.40
N VAL A 191 10.58 -0.06 -14.13
CA VAL A 191 10.00 -0.80 -13.00
C VAL A 191 8.48 -0.93 -13.14
N PRO A 192 7.70 0.12 -13.49
CA PRO A 192 6.27 -0.01 -13.76
C PRO A 192 5.93 -0.94 -14.95
N LEU A 193 6.89 -1.21 -15.84
CA LEU A 193 6.70 -2.13 -16.96
C LEU A 193 6.77 -3.60 -16.51
N LEU A 194 7.16 -3.87 -15.27
CA LEU A 194 7.44 -5.20 -14.75
C LEU A 194 6.56 -5.57 -13.54
N PRO A 195 6.31 -6.87 -13.28
CA PRO A 195 6.41 -7.95 -14.25
C PRO A 195 5.54 -7.68 -15.49
N VAL A 196 5.87 -8.33 -16.61
CA VAL A 196 5.17 -8.08 -17.87
C VAL A 196 3.74 -8.65 -17.83
N LYS A 197 2.82 -8.05 -18.60
CA LYS A 197 1.41 -8.50 -18.65
C LYS A 197 1.25 -9.94 -19.14
N GLN A 198 2.20 -10.43 -19.94
CA GLN A 198 2.28 -11.80 -20.45
C GLN A 198 2.46 -12.83 -19.32
N LEU A 199 3.04 -12.42 -18.19
CA LEU A 199 3.13 -13.23 -16.97
C LEU A 199 1.86 -13.11 -16.09
N GLY A 200 0.83 -12.42 -16.59
CA GLY A 200 -0.46 -12.30 -15.92
C GLY A 200 -0.56 -11.15 -14.92
N PHE A 201 0.42 -10.24 -14.85
CA PHE A 201 0.44 -9.12 -13.90
C PHE A 201 -0.14 -7.83 -14.49
N TYR A 202 -0.93 -7.11 -13.69
CA TYR A 202 -1.67 -5.90 -14.07
C TYR A 202 -1.47 -4.79 -13.02
N HIS A 203 -1.58 -3.55 -13.49
CA HIS A 203 -1.64 -2.37 -12.62
C HIS A 203 -3.06 -2.15 -12.12
N CYS A 204 -3.17 -1.52 -10.96
CA CYS A 204 -4.37 -0.93 -10.36
C CYS A 204 -4.05 0.46 -9.83
N GLY A 205 -5.07 1.22 -9.44
CA GLY A 205 -4.93 2.62 -9.06
C GLY A 205 -4.77 3.55 -10.27
N ILE A 206 -4.87 4.84 -9.99
CA ILE A 206 -4.77 5.92 -10.98
C ILE A 206 -3.30 6.07 -11.37
N ASP A 207 -2.98 6.01 -12.67
CA ASP A 207 -1.64 6.35 -13.16
C ASP A 207 -1.55 7.86 -13.39
N LEU A 208 -0.60 8.50 -12.72
CA LEU A 208 -0.12 9.83 -13.03
C LEU A 208 1.26 9.66 -13.67
N TYR A 209 1.31 9.90 -14.97
CA TYR A 209 2.48 9.75 -15.81
C TYR A 209 3.02 11.12 -16.24
#